data_AF-A0A4Q3YRQ3-F1
#
_entry.id   AF-A0A4Q3YRQ3-F1
#
_cell.length_a   1.000
_cell.length_b   1.000
_cell.length_c   1.000
_cell.angle_alpha   90.00
_cell.angle_beta   90.00
_cell.angle_gamma   90.00
#
_symmetry.space_group_name_H-M   'P 1'
#
loop_
_entity.id
_entity.type
_entity.pdbx_description
1 polymer ?
#
loop_
_entity_poly.entity_id
_entity_poly.type
_entity_poly.pdbx_seq_one_letter_code
_entity_poly.pdbx_strand_id
1 'polypeptide(L)'
;MGARVFISYSHADEGLRDELEVHLAMLKRQGLVDVWHDRRLLAGDHLDWTISKELDEADVILLLVSPNFLASDYCYKIEKGRALERHREGTARLISVILRPCDWTHTDLAQFLVTPSDGKPITQWPDRDEAFLDVTRQIRRAIEGLEIAGDPSVEHNFIEAAEIEVAEEGPEPQAMPRSSNLRLKKEFSQADRDTFLFETFDFLAKFFQGSLEELQARNEGIETRFRRLDGDCFTATIYRGGTKVAGGTVRGGSVTGTEITWLAEDNPSSGG
;
A
#
# COMPACT_ATOMS: atom_id res chain seq x y z
N MET A 1 19.77 6.46 -21.00
CA MET A 1 18.71 7.26 -20.34
C MET A 1 17.86 6.25 -19.60
N GLY A 2 17.55 6.48 -18.32
CA GLY A 2 16.80 5.50 -17.51
C GLY A 2 15.33 5.43 -17.92
N ALA A 3 14.67 4.31 -17.60
CA ALA A 3 13.25 4.12 -17.86
C ALA A 3 12.40 5.11 -17.04
N ARG A 4 11.42 5.74 -17.67
CA ARG A 4 10.48 6.65 -17.00
C ARG A 4 9.41 5.85 -16.27
N VAL A 5 9.33 6.06 -14.97
CA VAL A 5 8.41 5.36 -14.07
C VAL A 5 7.36 6.33 -13.56
N PHE A 6 6.11 6.16 -13.96
CA PHE A 6 4.98 6.93 -13.43
C PHE A 6 4.33 6.19 -12.26
N ILE A 7 4.05 6.89 -11.15
CA ILE A 7 3.38 6.32 -9.97
C ILE A 7 2.01 6.97 -9.78
N SER A 8 0.94 6.18 -9.90
CA SER A 8 -0.42 6.56 -9.50
C SER A 8 -0.76 5.95 -8.15
N TYR A 9 -1.29 6.77 -7.24
CA TYR A 9 -1.63 6.38 -5.87
C TYR A 9 -2.70 7.30 -5.28
N SER A 10 -3.36 6.84 -4.21
CA SER A 10 -4.22 7.73 -3.43
C SER A 10 -3.39 8.55 -2.45
N HIS A 11 -3.72 9.82 -2.27
CA HIS A 11 -3.10 10.69 -1.25
C HIS A 11 -3.15 10.09 0.17
N ALA A 12 -4.13 9.23 0.46
CA ALA A 12 -4.23 8.51 1.75
C ALA A 12 -3.20 7.37 1.92
N ASP A 13 -2.43 7.07 0.88
CA ASP A 13 -1.38 6.06 0.82
C ASP A 13 0.02 6.68 0.67
N GLU A 14 0.15 8.00 0.84
CA GLU A 14 1.42 8.71 0.61
C GLU A 14 2.60 8.13 1.40
N GLY A 15 2.43 7.82 2.69
CA GLY A 15 3.52 7.25 3.49
C GLY A 15 4.06 5.94 2.91
N LEU A 16 3.18 5.11 2.32
CA LEU A 16 3.60 3.87 1.64
C LEU A 16 4.31 4.16 0.32
N ARG A 17 3.92 5.22 -0.40
CA ARG A 17 4.60 5.70 -1.61
C ARG A 17 5.99 6.23 -1.29
N ASP A 18 6.13 7.03 -0.23
CA ASP A 18 7.41 7.58 0.22
C ASP A 18 8.38 6.45 0.61
N GLU A 19 7.90 5.44 1.34
CA GLU A 19 8.71 4.27 1.67
C GLU A 19 9.15 3.50 0.41
N LEU A 20 8.24 3.25 -0.55
CA LEU A 20 8.62 2.66 -1.84
C LEU A 20 9.69 3.49 -2.56
N GLU A 21 9.56 4.81 -2.53
CA GLU A 21 10.51 5.71 -3.18
C GLU A 21 11.92 5.63 -2.60
N VAL A 22 12.03 5.41 -1.28
CA VAL A 22 13.30 5.13 -0.59
C VAL A 22 13.92 3.82 -1.09
N HIS A 23 13.11 2.76 -1.23
CA HIS A 23 13.57 1.47 -1.75
C HIS A 23 14.03 1.53 -3.21
N LEU A 24 13.45 2.43 -4.01
CA LEU A 24 13.87 2.69 -5.40
C LEU A 24 15.17 3.51 -5.51
N ALA A 25 15.73 4.02 -4.41
CA ALA A 25 16.89 4.92 -4.44
C ALA A 25 18.10 4.34 -5.17
N MET A 26 18.35 3.02 -5.05
CA MET A 26 19.46 2.38 -5.76
C MET A 26 19.24 2.28 -7.27
N LEU A 27 18.00 2.06 -7.73
CA LEU A 27 17.67 2.07 -9.15
C LEU A 27 17.86 3.48 -9.75
N LYS A 28 17.44 4.52 -9.02
CA LYS A 28 17.65 5.92 -9.41
C LYS A 28 19.14 6.27 -9.50
N ARG A 29 19.93 5.89 -8.48
CA ARG A 29 21.39 6.12 -8.46
C ARG A 29 22.13 5.41 -9.58
N GLN A 30 21.66 4.23 -9.99
CA GLN A 30 22.19 3.50 -11.14
C GLN A 30 21.75 4.09 -12.48
N GLY A 31 20.86 5.09 -12.48
CA GLY A 31 20.31 5.70 -13.69
C GLY A 31 19.36 4.78 -14.45
N LEU A 32 18.84 3.72 -13.81
CA LEU A 32 17.91 2.76 -14.41
C LEU A 32 16.48 3.28 -14.45
N VAL A 33 16.10 4.13 -13.48
CA VAL A 33 14.77 4.72 -13.40
C VAL A 33 14.82 6.23 -13.19
N ASP A 34 13.87 6.91 -13.81
CA ASP A 34 13.45 8.26 -13.45
C ASP A 34 11.99 8.19 -13.00
N VAL A 35 11.74 8.43 -11.71
CA VAL A 35 10.41 8.24 -11.10
C VAL A 35 9.67 9.56 -11.09
N TRP A 36 8.40 9.58 -11.50
CA TRP A 36 7.50 10.73 -11.46
C TRP A 36 6.21 10.41 -10.68
N HIS A 37 5.68 11.41 -9.95
CA HIS A 37 4.39 11.35 -9.26
C HIS A 37 3.79 12.77 -9.11
N ASP A 38 2.49 12.84 -8.84
CA ASP A 38 1.68 14.07 -8.77
C ASP A 38 2.21 15.18 -7.84
N ARG A 39 2.88 14.86 -6.72
CA ARG A 39 3.50 15.87 -5.84
C ARG A 39 4.63 16.68 -6.45
N ARG A 40 5.06 16.36 -7.67
CA ARG A 40 6.01 17.18 -8.43
C ARG A 40 5.34 18.38 -9.10
N LEU A 41 4.02 18.43 -9.13
CA LEU A 41 3.26 19.54 -9.67
C LEU A 41 3.32 20.74 -8.71
N LEU A 42 3.56 21.91 -9.27
CA LEU A 42 3.63 23.17 -8.54
C LEU A 42 2.24 23.83 -8.51
N ALA A 43 2.00 24.67 -7.50
CA ALA A 43 0.79 25.48 -7.44
C ALA A 43 0.68 26.37 -8.69
N GLY A 44 -0.34 26.11 -9.52
CA GLY A 44 -0.56 26.81 -10.80
C GLY A 44 -0.51 25.91 -12.04
N ASP A 45 -0.08 24.65 -11.90
CA ASP A 45 -0.07 23.68 -13.02
C ASP A 45 -1.49 23.20 -13.37
N HIS A 46 -1.74 22.97 -14.66
CA HIS A 46 -2.98 22.34 -15.11
C HIS A 46 -2.90 20.83 -14.86
N LEU A 47 -3.26 20.43 -13.63
CA LEU A 47 -3.15 19.08 -13.05
C LEU A 47 -3.41 17.94 -14.05
N ASP A 48 -4.55 17.96 -14.75
CA ASP A 48 -4.95 16.90 -15.68
C ASP A 48 -4.03 16.74 -16.90
N TRP A 49 -3.49 17.84 -17.42
CA TRP A 49 -2.69 17.82 -18.64
C TRP A 49 -1.28 17.29 -18.38
N THR A 50 -0.66 17.72 -17.28
CA THR A 50 0.68 17.27 -16.91
C THR A 50 0.68 15.79 -16.51
N ILE A 51 -0.31 15.35 -15.74
CA ILE A 51 -0.47 13.92 -15.38
C ILE A 51 -0.62 13.05 -16.63
N SER A 52 -1.50 13.46 -17.55
CA SER A 52 -1.74 12.71 -18.79
C SER A 52 -0.48 12.61 -19.65
N LYS A 53 0.27 13.70 -19.76
CA LYS A 53 1.55 13.72 -20.50
C LYS A 53 2.59 12.78 -19.86
N GLU A 54 2.75 12.82 -18.55
CA GLU A 54 3.74 11.99 -17.85
C GLU A 54 3.36 10.51 -17.90
N LEU A 55 2.07 10.20 -17.83
CA LEU A 55 1.53 8.86 -18.08
C LEU A 55 1.83 8.41 -19.53
N ASP A 56 1.72 9.32 -20.51
CA ASP A 56 1.97 9.05 -21.92
C ASP A 56 3.45 8.96 -22.30
N GLU A 57 4.34 9.46 -21.46
CA GLU A 57 5.78 9.37 -21.67
C GLU A 57 6.44 8.28 -20.80
N ALA A 58 5.67 7.57 -19.98
CA ALA A 58 6.17 6.54 -19.09
C ALA A 58 6.43 5.21 -19.81
N ASP A 59 7.59 4.62 -19.53
CA ASP A 59 7.97 3.26 -19.94
C ASP A 59 7.40 2.22 -18.98
N VAL A 60 7.29 2.58 -17.69
CA VAL A 60 6.73 1.75 -16.62
C VAL A 60 5.69 2.55 -15.84
N ILE A 61 4.53 1.94 -15.60
CA ILE A 61 3.42 2.56 -14.87
C ILE A 61 3.17 1.71 -13.62
N LEU A 62 3.31 2.32 -12.44
CA LEU A 62 3.03 1.71 -11.15
C LEU A 62 1.68 2.19 -10.63
N LEU A 63 0.75 1.26 -10.39
CA LEU A 63 -0.50 1.54 -9.68
C LEU A 63 -0.38 1.06 -8.24
N LEU A 64 -0.41 1.98 -7.27
CA LEU A 64 -0.38 1.64 -5.86
C LEU A 64 -1.80 1.38 -5.34
N VAL A 65 -2.19 0.10 -5.35
CA VAL A 65 -3.57 -0.34 -5.13
C VAL A 65 -3.87 -0.47 -3.64
N SER A 66 -4.93 0.21 -3.22
CA SER A 66 -5.46 0.22 -1.85
C SER A 66 -6.99 0.39 -1.88
N PRO A 67 -7.70 0.23 -0.75
CA PRO A 67 -9.11 0.59 -0.67
C PRO A 67 -9.38 2.03 -1.10
N ASN A 68 -8.50 2.97 -0.74
CA ASN A 68 -8.65 4.38 -1.09
C ASN A 68 -8.40 4.64 -2.57
N PHE A 69 -7.45 3.92 -3.17
CA PHE A 69 -7.19 3.96 -4.61
C PHE A 69 -8.42 3.50 -5.40
N LEU A 70 -8.98 2.33 -5.05
CA LEU A 70 -10.18 1.78 -5.69
C LEU A 70 -11.44 2.63 -5.46
N ALA A 71 -11.53 3.33 -4.33
CA ALA A 71 -12.65 4.22 -4.02
C ALA A 71 -12.55 5.60 -4.69
N SER A 72 -11.39 5.99 -5.23
CA SER A 72 -11.19 7.29 -5.84
C SER A 72 -11.63 7.29 -7.31
N ASP A 73 -12.66 8.07 -7.65
CA ASP A 73 -13.23 8.13 -9.00
C ASP A 73 -12.24 8.63 -10.07
N TYR A 74 -11.26 9.46 -9.68
CA TYR A 74 -10.30 10.08 -10.61
C TYR A 74 -9.17 9.12 -11.01
N CYS A 75 -8.42 8.55 -10.05
CA CYS A 75 -7.35 7.58 -10.33
C CYS A 75 -7.88 6.30 -10.98
N TYR A 76 -9.08 5.86 -10.60
CA TYR A 76 -9.64 4.60 -11.07
C TYR A 76 -10.20 4.65 -12.50
N LYS A 77 -10.65 5.82 -13.00
CA LYS A 77 -11.34 5.89 -14.31
C LYS A 77 -10.48 6.36 -15.47
N ILE A 78 -9.70 7.42 -15.32
CA ILE A 78 -8.96 8.00 -16.46
C ILE A 78 -7.54 7.42 -16.56
N GLU A 79 -6.77 7.45 -15.47
CA GLU A 79 -5.38 6.98 -15.46
C GLU A 79 -5.28 5.46 -15.65
N LYS A 80 -6.14 4.68 -14.96
CA LYS A 80 -6.19 3.21 -15.13
C LYS A 80 -6.50 2.81 -16.58
N GLY A 81 -7.47 3.47 -17.22
CA GLY A 81 -7.87 3.14 -18.60
C GLY A 81 -6.74 3.35 -19.60
N ARG A 82 -6.07 4.50 -19.51
CA ARG A 82 -4.93 4.83 -20.38
C ARG A 82 -3.71 3.96 -20.09
N ALA A 83 -3.42 3.69 -18.82
CA ALA A 83 -2.34 2.79 -18.42
C ALA A 83 -2.53 1.37 -18.98
N LEU A 84 -3.76 0.88 -18.92
CA LEU A 84 -4.16 -0.42 -19.45
C LEU A 84 -4.05 -0.48 -20.98
N GLU A 85 -4.48 0.56 -21.67
CA GLU A 85 -4.35 0.70 -23.12
C GLU A 85 -2.87 0.61 -23.55
N ARG A 86 -2.01 1.46 -22.99
CA ARG A 86 -0.57 1.46 -23.29
C ARG A 86 0.10 0.12 -23.01
N HIS A 87 -0.34 -0.56 -21.95
CA HIS A 87 0.19 -1.88 -21.63
C HIS A 87 -0.20 -2.94 -22.65
N ARG A 88 -1.46 -2.93 -23.10
CA ARG A 88 -1.93 -3.83 -24.17
C ARG A 88 -1.25 -3.54 -25.50
N GLU A 89 -0.96 -2.28 -25.79
CA GLU A 89 -0.23 -1.85 -26.98
C GLU A 89 1.28 -2.15 -26.90
N GLY A 90 1.80 -2.57 -25.75
CA GLY A 90 3.22 -2.80 -25.52
C GLY A 90 4.07 -1.52 -25.46
N THR A 91 3.44 -0.35 -25.38
CA THR A 91 4.11 0.97 -25.33
C THR A 91 4.51 1.38 -23.91
N ALA A 92 3.96 0.71 -22.88
CA ALA A 92 4.40 0.81 -21.50
C ALA A 92 4.18 -0.50 -20.74
N ARG A 93 4.90 -0.71 -19.62
CA ARG A 93 4.68 -1.86 -18.74
C ARG A 93 3.89 -1.45 -17.50
N LEU A 94 2.69 -2.00 -17.33
CA LEU A 94 1.87 -1.80 -16.15
C LEU A 94 2.24 -2.79 -15.05
N ILE A 95 2.44 -2.29 -13.82
CA ILE A 95 2.67 -3.10 -12.62
C ILE A 95 1.72 -2.62 -11.53
N SER A 96 0.88 -3.52 -11.02
CA SER A 96 0.01 -3.22 -9.88
C SER A 96 0.71 -3.60 -8.57
N VAL A 97 0.91 -2.63 -7.69
CA VAL A 97 1.51 -2.81 -6.36
C VAL A 97 0.40 -2.83 -5.31
N ILE A 98 0.10 -3.98 -4.70
CA ILE A 98 -0.94 -4.07 -3.67
C ILE A 98 -0.39 -3.54 -2.35
N LEU A 99 -0.80 -2.34 -1.98
CA LEU A 99 -0.40 -1.72 -0.74
C LEU A 99 -1.17 -2.28 0.46
N ARG A 100 -2.49 -2.32 0.34
CA ARG A 100 -3.43 -2.65 1.43
C ARG A 100 -4.43 -3.71 0.99
N PRO A 101 -5.00 -4.49 1.92
CA PRO A 101 -6.01 -5.51 1.59
C PRO A 101 -7.21 -4.82 0.97
N CYS A 102 -7.56 -5.22 -0.24
CA CYS A 102 -8.67 -4.64 -0.99
C CYS A 102 -9.14 -5.62 -2.06
N ASP A 103 -10.33 -5.37 -2.59
CA ASP A 103 -10.99 -6.23 -3.56
C ASP A 103 -10.51 -5.96 -5.00
N TRP A 104 -9.19 -5.99 -5.20
CA TRP A 104 -8.56 -5.73 -6.50
C TRP A 104 -8.75 -6.90 -7.48
N THR A 105 -8.95 -8.11 -6.97
CA THR A 105 -9.17 -9.35 -7.75
C THR A 105 -10.47 -9.34 -8.54
N HIS A 106 -11.45 -8.54 -8.13
CA HIS A 106 -12.71 -8.34 -8.87
C HIS A 106 -12.67 -7.12 -9.81
N THR A 107 -11.48 -6.62 -10.12
CA THR A 107 -11.28 -5.51 -11.07
C THR A 107 -10.47 -5.97 -12.29
N ASP A 108 -10.48 -5.18 -13.37
CA ASP A 108 -9.67 -5.47 -14.57
C ASP A 108 -8.15 -5.52 -14.29
N LEU A 109 -7.69 -5.08 -13.11
CA LEU A 109 -6.30 -5.20 -12.67
C LEU A 109 -5.89 -6.67 -12.44
N ALA A 110 -6.87 -7.55 -12.16
CA ALA A 110 -6.63 -8.97 -11.92
C ALA A 110 -6.03 -9.71 -13.13
N GLN A 111 -6.08 -9.10 -14.31
CA GLN A 111 -5.55 -9.66 -15.56
C GLN A 111 -4.05 -9.34 -15.76
N PHE A 112 -3.43 -8.54 -14.89
CA PHE A 112 -2.05 -8.06 -15.05
C PHE A 112 -1.14 -8.52 -13.91
N LEU A 113 0.17 -8.46 -14.15
CA LEU A 113 1.16 -8.85 -13.14
C LEU A 113 1.02 -7.96 -11.89
N VAL A 114 0.85 -8.62 -10.75
CA VAL A 114 0.68 -7.98 -9.45
C VAL A 114 1.89 -8.26 -8.57
N THR A 115 2.35 -7.24 -7.86
CA THR A 115 3.43 -7.28 -6.88
C THR A 115 2.91 -6.74 -5.54
N PRO A 116 3.43 -7.13 -4.37
CA PRO A 116 4.41 -8.21 -4.11
C PRO A 116 3.97 -9.59 -4.59
N SER A 117 4.90 -10.55 -4.60
CA SER A 117 4.64 -11.96 -4.95
C SER A 117 3.36 -12.49 -4.29
N ASP A 118 2.57 -13.26 -5.06
CA ASP A 118 1.23 -13.75 -4.70
C ASP A 118 0.14 -12.68 -4.47
N GLY A 119 0.41 -11.41 -4.82
CA GLY A 119 -0.53 -10.29 -4.61
C GLY A 119 -0.76 -9.96 -3.14
N LYS A 120 0.12 -10.43 -2.25
CA LYS A 120 0.03 -10.19 -0.81
C LYS A 120 0.24 -8.69 -0.51
N PRO A 121 -0.72 -8.00 0.13
CA PRO A 121 -0.61 -6.57 0.38
C PRO A 121 0.62 -6.23 1.22
N ILE A 122 1.35 -5.17 0.87
CA ILE A 122 2.56 -4.71 1.59
C ILE A 122 2.30 -4.59 3.09
N THR A 123 1.14 -4.06 3.50
CA THR A 123 0.80 -3.92 4.93
C THR A 123 0.58 -5.24 5.67
N GLN A 124 0.50 -6.38 4.98
CA GLN A 124 0.36 -7.71 5.57
C GLN A 124 1.67 -8.51 5.58
N TRP A 125 2.76 -7.96 5.03
CA TRP A 125 4.06 -8.60 5.16
C TRP A 125 4.57 -8.48 6.60
N PRO A 126 5.18 -9.54 7.16
CA PRO A 126 5.81 -9.48 8.47
C PRO A 126 6.90 -8.40 8.54
N ASP A 127 7.67 -8.28 7.46
CA ASP A 127 8.63 -7.21 7.23
C ASP A 127 8.24 -6.43 5.97
N ARG A 128 7.96 -5.14 6.14
CA ARG A 128 7.60 -4.26 5.04
C ARG A 128 8.79 -3.95 4.13
N ASP A 129 10.02 -3.95 4.65
CA ASP A 129 11.21 -3.76 3.85
C ASP A 129 11.43 -4.96 2.91
N GLU A 130 11.12 -6.18 3.35
CA GLU A 130 11.11 -7.34 2.46
C GLU A 130 10.06 -7.21 1.35
N ALA A 131 8.87 -6.70 1.67
CA ALA A 131 7.80 -6.47 0.70
C ALA A 131 8.21 -5.43 -0.36
N PHE A 132 8.77 -4.30 0.06
CA PHE A 132 9.25 -3.26 -0.85
C PHE A 132 10.48 -3.69 -1.63
N LEU A 133 11.35 -4.52 -1.05
CA LEU A 133 12.47 -5.12 -1.76
C LEU A 133 11.99 -6.08 -2.85
N ASP A 134 10.94 -6.86 -2.60
CA ASP A 134 10.29 -7.69 -3.62
C ASP A 134 9.77 -6.83 -4.78
N VAL A 135 9.00 -5.78 -4.47
CA VAL A 135 8.51 -4.81 -5.47
C VAL A 135 9.66 -4.21 -6.28
N THR A 136 10.74 -3.80 -5.62
CA THR A 136 11.92 -3.22 -6.27
C THR A 136 12.61 -4.21 -7.21
N ARG A 137 12.70 -5.49 -6.82
CA ARG A 137 13.24 -6.56 -7.69
C ARG A 137 12.36 -6.81 -8.90
N GLN A 138 11.04 -6.78 -8.74
CA GLN A 138 10.11 -6.94 -9.85
C GLN A 138 10.18 -5.76 -10.83
N ILE A 139 10.27 -4.52 -10.33
CA ILE A 139 10.47 -3.33 -11.16
C ILE A 139 11.79 -3.42 -11.93
N ARG A 140 12.89 -3.81 -11.28
CA ARG A 140 14.18 -4.05 -11.94
C ARG A 140 14.04 -5.02 -13.11
N ARG A 141 13.43 -6.19 -12.88
CA ARG A 141 13.23 -7.21 -13.94
C ARG A 141 12.37 -6.68 -15.08
N ALA A 142 11.34 -5.89 -14.77
CA ALA A 142 10.49 -5.29 -15.80
C ALA A 142 11.29 -4.33 -16.69
N ILE A 143 12.19 -3.54 -16.11
CA ILE A 143 13.06 -2.60 -16.84
C ILE A 143 14.11 -3.36 -17.66
N GLU A 144 14.78 -4.34 -17.08
CA GLU A 144 15.75 -5.18 -17.79
C GLU A 144 15.08 -5.93 -18.96
N GLY A 145 13.81 -6.33 -18.81
CA GLY A 145 13.01 -6.89 -19.90
C GLY A 145 12.69 -5.91 -21.03
N LEU A 146 12.58 -4.60 -20.75
CA LEU A 146 12.43 -3.56 -21.77
C LEU A 146 13.73 -3.36 -22.56
N GLU A 147 14.89 -3.50 -21.92
CA GLU A 147 16.19 -3.44 -22.58
C GLU A 147 16.42 -4.65 -23.51
N ILE A 148 15.93 -5.84 -23.14
CA ILE A 148 16.03 -7.06 -23.95
C ILE A 148 15.04 -7.05 -25.13
N ALA A 149 13.84 -6.50 -24.96
CA ALA A 149 12.85 -6.36 -26.04
C ALA A 149 13.24 -5.35 -27.13
N GLY A 150 14.33 -4.60 -26.92
CA GLY A 150 14.98 -3.79 -27.97
C GLY A 150 15.73 -4.63 -29.03
N ASP A 151 15.86 -5.95 -28.84
CA ASP A 151 16.36 -6.91 -29.83
C ASP A 151 15.19 -7.73 -30.42
N PRO A 152 14.87 -7.62 -31.72
CA PRO A 152 13.59 -8.06 -32.31
C PRO A 152 13.37 -9.58 -32.43
N SER A 153 14.01 -10.42 -31.61
CA SER A 153 14.00 -11.89 -31.79
C SER A 153 13.43 -12.73 -30.64
N VAL A 154 12.59 -12.20 -29.75
CA VAL A 154 11.93 -13.04 -28.73
C VAL A 154 10.41 -12.86 -28.71
N GLU A 155 9.72 -13.75 -29.43
CA GLU A 155 8.28 -14.01 -29.28
C GLU A 155 7.96 -14.40 -27.84
N HIS A 156 7.10 -13.61 -27.19
CA HIS A 156 6.51 -13.98 -25.91
C HIS A 156 5.16 -14.66 -26.17
N ASN A 157 5.16 -15.98 -26.06
CA ASN A 157 3.93 -16.79 -26.07
C ASN A 157 3.07 -16.41 -24.87
N PHE A 158 1.95 -15.76 -25.14
CA PHE A 158 0.86 -15.63 -24.17
C PHE A 158 0.21 -17.00 -23.97
N ILE A 159 -0.04 -17.37 -22.71
CA ILE A 159 -0.93 -18.48 -22.41
C ILE A 159 -2.34 -17.98 -22.74
N GLU A 160 -2.92 -18.50 -23.83
CA GLU A 160 -4.33 -18.34 -24.15
C GLU A 160 -5.18 -18.81 -22.97
N ALA A 161 -6.01 -17.91 -22.46
CA ALA A 161 -7.01 -18.24 -21.45
C ALA A 161 -7.95 -19.29 -22.03
N ALA A 162 -7.96 -20.47 -21.41
CA ALA A 162 -8.88 -21.54 -21.75
C ALA A 162 -10.33 -21.05 -21.64
N GLU A 163 -11.08 -21.24 -22.73
CA GLU A 163 -12.51 -20.99 -22.83
C GLU A 163 -13.26 -21.80 -21.76
N ILE A 164 -14.01 -21.10 -20.91
CA ILE A 164 -15.06 -21.71 -20.10
C ILE A 164 -16.36 -21.55 -20.90
N GLU A 165 -16.87 -22.66 -21.42
CA GLU A 165 -18.19 -22.73 -22.07
C GLU A 165 -19.29 -22.29 -21.09
N VAL A 166 -20.05 -21.27 -21.47
CA VAL A 166 -21.27 -20.85 -20.77
C VAL A 166 -22.47 -21.28 -21.63
N ALA A 167 -23.35 -22.08 -21.03
CA ALA A 167 -24.55 -22.62 -21.66
C ALA A 167 -25.57 -21.51 -22.04
N GLU A 168 -26.28 -21.74 -23.16
CA GLU A 168 -27.26 -20.85 -23.77
C GLU A 168 -28.45 -20.50 -22.85
N GLU A 169 -28.76 -19.21 -22.70
CA GLU A 169 -30.08 -18.72 -22.27
C GLU A 169 -30.66 -17.77 -23.35
N GLY A 170 -31.99 -17.86 -23.54
CA GLY A 170 -32.76 -17.31 -24.66
C GLY A 170 -32.90 -15.76 -24.72
N PRO A 171 -33.77 -15.24 -25.60
CA PRO A 171 -33.66 -13.86 -26.09
C PRO A 171 -34.03 -12.81 -25.03
N GLU A 172 -33.11 -11.88 -24.78
CA GLU A 172 -33.29 -10.75 -23.86
C GLU A 172 -34.27 -9.68 -24.39
N PRO A 173 -35.12 -9.08 -23.51
CA PRO A 173 -35.88 -7.88 -23.86
C PRO A 173 -35.01 -6.62 -23.78
N GLN A 174 -35.19 -5.71 -24.74
CA GLN A 174 -34.41 -4.47 -24.89
C GLN A 174 -34.43 -3.58 -23.62
N ALA A 175 -33.24 -3.31 -23.07
CA ALA A 175 -33.05 -2.47 -21.89
C ALA A 175 -33.10 -0.97 -22.24
N MET A 176 -33.98 -0.22 -21.57
CA MET A 176 -33.99 1.25 -21.59
C MET A 176 -32.86 1.83 -20.72
N PRO A 177 -32.37 3.05 -20.99
CA PRO A 177 -31.26 3.64 -20.25
C PRO A 177 -31.63 3.86 -18.76
N ARG A 178 -30.80 3.33 -17.85
CA ARG A 178 -30.92 3.47 -16.39
C ARG A 178 -29.70 4.16 -15.79
N SER A 179 -29.89 5.02 -14.79
CA SER A 179 -28.80 5.63 -14.03
C SER A 179 -28.11 4.58 -13.14
N SER A 180 -26.79 4.47 -13.21
CA SER A 180 -25.99 3.38 -12.63
C SER A 180 -25.64 3.51 -11.14
N ASN A 181 -26.12 4.52 -10.42
CA ASN A 181 -25.77 4.69 -9.00
C ASN A 181 -26.96 5.08 -8.13
N LEU A 182 -27.50 4.07 -7.46
CA LEU A 182 -28.40 4.21 -6.31
C LEU A 182 -27.83 3.36 -5.17
N ARG A 183 -26.76 3.84 -4.50
CA ARG A 183 -26.25 3.23 -3.26
C ARG A 183 -26.59 4.13 -2.08
N LEU A 184 -27.16 3.53 -1.04
CA LEU A 184 -27.47 4.19 0.23
C LEU A 184 -26.23 4.17 1.15
N LYS A 185 -26.15 5.17 2.03
CA LYS A 185 -25.09 5.31 3.04
C LYS A 185 -25.06 4.07 3.95
N LYS A 186 -23.90 3.41 4.06
CA LYS A 186 -23.70 2.29 5.01
C LYS A 186 -23.68 2.86 6.44
N GLU A 187 -24.56 2.35 7.30
CA GLU A 187 -24.56 2.66 8.72
C GLU A 187 -23.75 1.59 9.46
N PHE A 188 -22.74 2.01 10.24
CA PHE A 188 -21.94 1.11 11.08
C PHE A 188 -22.71 0.78 12.35
N SER A 189 -22.83 -0.51 12.65
CA SER A 189 -23.43 -0.98 13.88
C SER A 189 -22.52 -0.72 15.07
N GLN A 190 -23.09 -0.76 16.29
CA GLN A 190 -22.29 -0.69 17.52
C GLN A 190 -21.32 -1.87 17.63
N ALA A 191 -21.73 -3.06 17.20
CA ALA A 191 -20.87 -4.25 17.19
C ALA A 191 -19.65 -4.10 16.26
N ASP A 192 -19.80 -3.42 15.12
CA ASP A 192 -18.68 -3.13 14.21
C ASP A 192 -17.64 -2.23 14.89
N ARG A 193 -18.10 -1.23 15.66
CA ARG A 193 -17.23 -0.30 16.39
C ARG A 193 -16.49 -1.02 17.52
N ASP A 194 -17.20 -1.87 18.27
CA ASP A 194 -16.62 -2.64 19.36
C ASP A 194 -15.56 -3.63 18.86
N THR A 195 -15.83 -4.29 17.73
CA THR A 195 -14.88 -5.21 17.06
C THR A 195 -13.63 -4.46 16.63
N PHE A 196 -13.80 -3.31 15.97
CA PHE A 196 -12.68 -2.48 15.52
C PHE A 196 -11.80 -2.00 16.69
N LEU A 197 -12.38 -1.61 17.81
CA LEU A 197 -11.63 -1.16 18.99
C LEU A 197 -10.80 -2.29 19.59
N PHE A 198 -11.40 -3.48 19.72
CA PHE A 198 -10.71 -4.65 20.23
C PHE A 198 -9.53 -5.05 19.34
N GLU A 199 -9.75 -5.15 18.03
CA GLU A 199 -8.71 -5.49 17.06
C GLU A 199 -7.58 -4.45 17.04
N THR A 200 -7.93 -3.17 17.12
CA THR A 200 -6.94 -2.07 17.16
C THR A 200 -6.11 -2.12 18.45
N PHE A 201 -6.75 -2.38 19.59
CA PHE A 201 -6.04 -2.48 20.87
C PHE A 201 -5.08 -3.68 20.89
N ASP A 202 -5.52 -4.85 20.41
CA ASP A 202 -4.68 -6.04 20.35
C ASP A 202 -3.49 -5.87 19.39
N PHE A 203 -3.72 -5.18 18.27
CA PHE A 203 -2.65 -4.78 17.36
C PHE A 203 -1.61 -3.89 18.06
N LEU A 204 -2.03 -2.85 18.77
CA LEU A 204 -1.12 -1.96 19.51
C LEU A 204 -0.32 -2.71 20.57
N ALA A 205 -0.95 -3.63 21.30
CA ALA A 205 -0.27 -4.45 22.31
C ALA A 205 0.88 -5.26 21.69
N LYS A 206 0.61 -5.95 20.57
CA LYS A 206 1.62 -6.74 19.84
C LYS A 206 2.74 -5.86 19.26
N PHE A 207 2.37 -4.72 18.69
CA PHE A 207 3.33 -3.75 18.15
C PHE A 207 4.32 -3.25 19.21
N PHE A 208 3.82 -2.83 20.38
CA PHE A 208 4.67 -2.37 21.48
C PHE A 208 5.55 -3.50 22.03
N GLN A 209 5.00 -4.71 22.19
CA GLN A 209 5.78 -5.84 22.66
C GLN A 209 6.95 -6.15 21.71
N GLY A 210 6.68 -6.32 20.41
CA GLY A 210 7.71 -6.61 19.41
C GLY A 210 8.77 -5.51 19.31
N SER A 211 8.34 -4.25 19.34
CA SER A 211 9.25 -3.09 19.31
C SER A 211 10.21 -3.07 20.50
N LEU A 212 9.72 -3.42 21.70
CA LEU A 212 10.55 -3.47 22.91
C LEU A 212 11.55 -4.63 22.86
N GLU A 213 11.10 -5.82 22.44
CA GLU A 213 11.96 -7.01 22.29
C GLU A 213 13.11 -6.74 21.29
N GLU A 214 12.80 -6.12 20.15
CA GLU A 214 13.78 -5.76 19.14
C GLU A 214 14.74 -4.65 19.61
N LEU A 215 14.22 -3.62 20.30
CA LEU A 215 15.03 -2.55 20.87
C LEU A 215 16.06 -3.09 21.87
N GLN A 216 15.65 -4.01 22.73
CA GLN A 216 16.55 -4.68 23.68
C GLN A 216 17.58 -5.56 22.96
N ALA A 217 17.16 -6.33 21.95
CA ALA A 217 18.06 -7.24 21.24
C ALA A 217 19.17 -6.50 20.47
N ARG A 218 18.91 -5.27 20.00
CA ARG A 218 19.85 -4.50 19.16
C ARG A 218 20.75 -3.55 19.93
N ASN A 219 20.49 -3.31 21.22
CA ASN A 219 21.19 -2.27 21.98
C ASN A 219 21.67 -2.81 23.33
N GLU A 220 22.99 -3.03 23.46
CA GLU A 220 23.60 -3.38 24.73
C GLU A 220 23.33 -2.30 25.79
N GLY A 221 22.93 -2.72 26.99
CA GLY A 221 22.60 -1.80 28.08
C GLY A 221 21.19 -1.21 28.05
N ILE A 222 20.36 -1.58 27.08
CA ILE A 222 18.91 -1.35 27.10
C ILE A 222 18.22 -2.60 27.66
N GLU A 223 17.34 -2.41 28.64
CA GLU A 223 16.40 -3.43 29.11
C GLU A 223 14.99 -2.90 28.90
N THR A 224 14.07 -3.76 28.47
CA THR A 224 12.68 -3.39 28.23
C THR A 224 11.74 -4.28 29.01
N ARG A 225 10.56 -3.75 29.35
CA ARG A 225 9.49 -4.53 29.96
C ARG A 225 8.16 -4.20 29.31
N PHE A 226 7.56 -5.23 28.74
CA PHE A 226 6.17 -5.23 28.33
C PHE A 226 5.34 -6.01 29.36
N ARG A 227 4.19 -5.47 29.76
CA ARG A 227 3.25 -6.19 30.63
C ARG A 227 1.82 -5.89 30.22
N ARG A 228 1.12 -6.91 29.72
CA ARG A 228 -0.33 -6.90 29.54
C ARG A 228 -1.00 -7.11 30.90
N LEU A 229 -1.82 -6.14 31.32
CA LEU A 229 -2.50 -6.15 32.61
C LEU A 229 -3.86 -6.85 32.50
N ASP A 230 -4.56 -6.65 31.38
CA ASP A 230 -5.82 -7.30 31.04
C ASP A 230 -6.07 -7.23 29.51
N GLY A 231 -7.30 -7.57 29.08
CA GLY A 231 -7.69 -7.56 27.67
C GLY A 231 -7.53 -6.19 26.99
N ASP A 232 -7.67 -5.12 27.77
CA ASP A 232 -7.78 -3.73 27.31
C ASP A 232 -6.74 -2.82 27.97
N CYS A 233 -5.70 -3.35 28.60
CA CYS A 233 -4.66 -2.56 29.24
C CYS A 233 -3.28 -3.21 29.16
N PHE A 234 -2.27 -2.45 28.75
CA PHE A 234 -0.87 -2.86 28.83
C PHE A 234 0.06 -1.71 29.19
N THR A 235 1.26 -2.07 29.65
CA THR A 235 2.35 -1.14 29.96
C THR A 235 3.58 -1.51 29.15
N ALA A 236 4.33 -0.48 28.74
CA ALA A 236 5.58 -0.60 28.00
C ALA A 236 6.61 0.31 28.66
N THR A 237 7.77 -0.24 29.03
CA THR A 237 8.82 0.50 29.75
C THR A 237 10.20 0.17 29.17
N ILE A 238 11.06 1.20 29.08
CA ILE A 238 12.44 1.11 28.61
C ILE A 238 13.35 1.59 29.73
N TYR A 239 14.40 0.83 30.00
CA TYR A 239 15.46 1.10 30.94
C TYR A 239 16.80 1.21 30.20
N ARG A 240 17.68 2.08 30.68
CA ARG A 240 19.07 2.18 30.24
C ARG A 240 19.97 2.18 31.47
N GLY A 241 20.89 1.22 31.54
CA GLY A 241 21.76 1.07 32.71
C GLY A 241 21.01 0.85 34.04
N GLY A 242 19.83 0.22 33.99
CA GLY A 242 18.97 -0.03 35.15
C GLY A 242 18.03 1.12 35.54
N THR A 243 18.13 2.30 34.91
CA THR A 243 17.24 3.44 35.15
C THR A 243 16.14 3.51 34.10
N LYS A 244 14.88 3.74 34.52
CA LYS A 244 13.77 3.95 33.58
C LYS A 244 14.01 5.24 32.81
N VAL A 245 13.99 5.17 31.49
CA VAL A 245 14.20 6.33 30.59
C VAL A 245 12.93 6.69 29.82
N ALA A 246 12.03 5.73 29.63
CA ALA A 246 10.73 5.97 29.00
C ALA A 246 9.74 4.90 29.45
N GLY A 247 8.45 5.23 29.45
CA GLY A 247 7.41 4.25 29.57
C GLY A 247 6.03 4.87 29.57
N GLY A 248 5.03 4.03 29.35
CA GLY A 248 3.64 4.47 29.35
C GLY A 248 2.67 3.31 29.50
N THR A 249 1.42 3.67 29.76
CA THR A 249 0.28 2.77 29.84
C THR A 249 -0.66 3.06 28.67
N VAL A 250 -1.11 2.02 27.99
CA VAL A 250 -2.15 2.11 26.95
C VAL A 250 -3.38 1.37 27.45
N ARG A 251 -4.54 2.02 27.34
CA ARG A 251 -5.85 1.44 27.70
C ARG A 251 -6.84 1.56 26.55
N GLY A 252 -7.55 0.48 26.26
CA GLY A 252 -8.74 0.46 25.43
C GLY A 252 -9.98 0.63 26.28
N GLY A 253 -10.89 1.52 25.89
CA GLY A 253 -12.13 1.77 26.61
C GLY A 253 -11.94 2.69 27.83
N SER A 254 -12.74 3.74 27.89
CA SER A 254 -12.90 4.62 29.04
C SER A 254 -14.25 4.35 29.70
N VAL A 255 -14.39 4.66 31.00
CA VAL A 255 -15.67 4.74 31.73
C VAL A 255 -16.69 5.63 31.00
N THR A 256 -16.24 6.50 30.09
CA THR A 256 -17.08 7.43 29.32
C THR A 256 -16.93 7.33 27.79
N GLY A 257 -16.22 6.33 27.22
CA GLY A 257 -16.02 6.32 25.77
C GLY A 257 -15.29 5.12 25.15
N THR A 258 -15.47 4.97 23.83
CA THR A 258 -14.87 3.99 22.91
C THR A 258 -13.55 4.50 22.34
N GLU A 259 -12.57 4.77 23.20
CA GLU A 259 -11.29 5.37 22.80
C GLU A 259 -10.11 4.55 23.31
N ILE A 260 -8.97 4.66 22.62
CA ILE A 260 -7.70 4.13 23.11
C ILE A 260 -6.89 5.30 23.66
N THR A 261 -6.57 5.24 24.94
CA THR A 261 -5.87 6.30 25.65
C THR A 261 -4.45 5.87 25.95
N TRP A 262 -3.51 6.78 25.75
CA TRP A 262 -2.12 6.62 26.15
C TRP A 262 -1.79 7.60 27.29
N LEU A 263 -1.17 7.07 28.34
CA LEU A 263 -0.62 7.85 29.44
C LEU A 263 0.89 7.65 29.46
N ALA A 264 1.64 8.70 29.13
CA ALA A 264 3.07 8.76 29.39
C ALA A 264 3.29 8.86 30.90
N GLU A 265 4.22 8.09 31.46
CA GLU A 265 4.77 8.44 32.77
C GLU A 265 6.04 9.25 32.56
N ASP A 266 6.01 10.52 32.98
CA ASP A 266 7.18 11.41 33.00
C ASP A 266 8.29 10.83 33.87
N ASN A 267 9.51 11.02 33.37
CA ASN A 267 10.75 10.59 33.99
C ASN A 267 10.93 11.23 35.39
N PRO A 268 11.12 10.46 36.49
CA PRO A 268 11.56 11.03 37.75
C PRO A 268 13.08 11.28 37.69
N SER A 269 13.50 12.44 37.18
CA SER A 269 14.80 13.07 37.52
C SER A 269 15.00 14.45 36.88
N SER A 270 14.23 15.43 37.33
CA SER A 270 14.78 16.79 37.50
C SER A 270 15.37 16.88 38.90
N GLY A 271 16.65 16.52 39.04
CA GLY A 271 17.37 16.55 40.31
C GLY A 271 18.87 16.35 40.08
N GLY A 272 19.58 17.47 39.96
CA GLY A 272 21.02 17.58 39.75
C GLY A 272 21.37 18.95 39.21
#